data_AF-A0A919UPS0-F1
#
_entry.id   AF-A0A919UPS0-F1
#
_cell.length_a   1.000
_cell.length_b   1.000
_cell.length_c   1.000
_cell.angle_alpha   90.00
_cell.angle_beta   90.00
_cell.angle_gamma   90.00
#
_symmetry.space_group_name_H-M   'P 1'
#
loop_
_entity.id
_entity.type
_entity.pdbx_description
1 polymer ?
#
loop_
_entity_poly.entity_id
_entity_poly.type
_entity_poly.pdbx_seq_one_letter_code
_entity_poly.pdbx_strand_id
1 'polypeptide(L)'
;MRMVAEVRPNYSTEWAAMKAVAAKLGVKTPETVRIWARKAQVDAGQRPGTTSQEAAEIKRLRAENAELKRANEILKAASALFAAELDRPHKRSCVHRRVQAGFGVEPICRVLTGHGLKIATSTYYAASHREPSARALRDEEMKKEIARVHQDN
;
A
#
# COMPACT_ATOMS: atom_id res chain seq x y z
N MET A 1 -13.33 32.41 4.60
CA MET A 1 -14.49 32.68 3.71
C MET A 1 -15.78 33.10 4.44
N ARG A 2 -15.78 33.29 5.76
CA ARG A 2 -16.86 34.03 6.45
C ARG A 2 -16.96 35.48 5.99
N MET A 3 -15.84 36.07 5.57
CA MET A 3 -15.76 37.44 5.06
C MET A 3 -16.72 37.74 3.88
N VAL A 4 -16.97 36.79 2.97
CA VAL A 4 -17.96 37.00 1.88
C VAL A 4 -19.39 37.00 2.43
N ALA A 5 -19.68 36.14 3.41
CA ALA A 5 -20.98 36.09 4.07
C ALA A 5 -21.23 37.32 4.97
N GLU A 6 -20.20 37.80 5.66
CA GLU A 6 -20.22 39.02 6.49
C GLU A 6 -20.36 40.30 5.66
N VAL A 7 -19.76 40.32 4.47
CA VAL A 7 -19.80 41.48 3.57
C VAL A 7 -21.05 41.48 2.69
N ARG A 8 -21.70 40.32 2.47
CA ARG A 8 -22.94 40.18 1.70
C ARG A 8 -24.02 41.23 2.03
N PRO A 9 -24.39 41.52 3.30
CA PRO A 9 -25.45 42.49 3.62
C PRO A 9 -25.12 43.93 3.20
N ASN A 10 -23.86 44.27 2.98
CA ASN A 10 -23.43 45.63 2.61
C ASN A 10 -23.49 45.89 1.09
N TYR A 11 -23.90 44.91 0.29
CA TYR A 11 -23.92 45.01 -1.18
C TYR A 11 -25.22 44.46 -1.76
N SER A 12 -25.67 45.04 -2.89
CA SER A 12 -26.91 44.65 -3.57
C SER A 12 -26.84 43.27 -4.25
N THR A 13 -25.63 42.81 -4.60
CA THR A 13 -25.42 41.49 -5.23
C THR A 13 -24.27 40.74 -4.58
N GLU A 14 -24.43 39.42 -4.49
CA GLU A 14 -23.38 38.52 -3.99
C GLU A 14 -22.09 38.66 -4.81
N TRP A 15 -22.22 38.91 -6.11
CA TRP A 15 -21.08 39.15 -7.01
C TRP A 15 -20.33 40.44 -6.71
N ALA A 16 -21.03 41.52 -6.32
CA ALA A 16 -20.37 42.76 -5.89
C ALA A 16 -19.59 42.57 -4.58
N ALA A 17 -20.16 41.83 -3.62
CA ALA A 17 -19.46 41.45 -2.39
C ALA A 17 -18.22 40.58 -2.69
N MET A 18 -18.33 39.60 -3.60
CA MET A 18 -17.19 38.77 -4.03
C MET A 18 -16.09 39.58 -4.72
N LYS A 19 -16.43 40.55 -5.57
CA LYS A 19 -15.46 41.46 -6.21
C LYS A 19 -14.74 42.34 -5.18
N ALA A 20 -15.47 42.89 -4.22
CA ALA A 20 -14.88 43.69 -3.14
C ALA A 20 -13.94 42.86 -2.26
N VAL A 21 -14.31 41.62 -1.94
CA VAL A 21 -13.45 40.69 -1.19
C VAL A 21 -12.24 40.25 -2.03
N ALA A 22 -12.40 40.01 -3.32
CA ALA A 22 -11.27 39.70 -4.21
C ALA A 22 -10.25 40.85 -4.25
N ALA A 23 -10.72 42.10 -4.35
CA ALA A 23 -9.88 43.29 -4.29
C ALA A 23 -9.14 43.41 -2.94
N LYS A 24 -9.84 43.16 -1.81
CA LYS A 24 -9.22 43.17 -0.47
C LYS A 24 -8.20 42.06 -0.25
N LEU A 25 -8.39 40.89 -0.87
CA LEU A 25 -7.49 39.75 -0.76
C LEU A 25 -6.37 39.73 -1.83
N GLY A 26 -6.35 40.71 -2.75
CA GLY A 26 -5.37 40.76 -3.84
C GLY A 26 -5.54 39.63 -4.87
N VAL A 27 -6.72 39.00 -4.95
CA VAL A 27 -6.99 37.90 -5.89
C VAL A 27 -7.42 38.49 -7.22
N LYS A 28 -6.68 38.18 -8.30
CA LYS A 28 -6.92 38.72 -9.65
C LYS A 28 -8.33 38.39 -10.19
N THR A 29 -8.88 37.23 -9.83
CA THR A 29 -10.15 36.75 -10.38
C THR A 29 -11.21 36.56 -9.28
N PRO A 30 -12.37 37.24 -9.36
CA PRO A 30 -13.47 37.06 -8.40
C PRO A 30 -14.09 35.65 -8.46
N GLU A 31 -13.87 34.89 -9.53
CA GLU A 31 -14.27 33.48 -9.63
C GLU A 31 -13.57 32.57 -8.61
N THR A 32 -12.29 32.84 -8.30
CA THR A 32 -11.57 32.08 -7.27
C THR A 32 -12.23 32.25 -5.90
N VAL A 33 -12.68 33.47 -5.59
CA VAL A 33 -13.44 33.77 -4.37
C VAL A 33 -14.78 33.04 -4.37
N ARG A 34 -15.48 32.98 -5.50
CA ARG A 34 -16.74 32.22 -5.65
C ARG A 34 -16.54 30.72 -5.40
N ILE A 35 -15.47 30.12 -5.92
CA ILE A 35 -15.14 28.70 -5.71
C ILE A 35 -14.88 28.42 -4.23
N TRP A 36 -14.06 29.25 -3.58
CA TRP A 36 -13.76 29.11 -2.15
C TRP A 36 -14.99 29.34 -1.26
N ALA A 37 -15.86 30.31 -1.60
CA ALA A 37 -17.11 30.55 -0.88
C ALA A 37 -18.05 29.34 -0.97
N ARG A 38 -18.18 28.74 -2.16
CA ARG A 38 -18.96 27.50 -2.35
C ARG A 38 -18.37 26.32 -1.60
N LYS A 39 -17.05 26.16 -1.61
CA LYS A 39 -16.37 25.10 -0.86
C LYS A 39 -16.60 25.26 0.64
N ALA A 40 -16.52 26.49 1.16
CA ALA A 40 -16.81 26.78 2.57
C ALA A 40 -18.30 26.55 2.92
N GLN A 41 -19.25 26.80 2.01
CA GLN A 41 -20.66 26.47 2.21
C GLN A 41 -20.89 24.96 2.30
N VAL A 42 -20.19 24.17 1.47
CA VAL A 42 -20.20 22.71 1.54
C VAL A 42 -19.58 22.22 2.85
N ASP A 43 -18.43 22.75 3.24
CA ASP A 43 -17.77 22.43 4.51
C ASP A 43 -18.63 22.80 5.73
N ALA A 44 -19.46 23.84 5.62
CA ALA A 44 -20.41 24.25 6.67
C ALA A 44 -21.76 23.51 6.62
N GLY A 45 -21.94 22.53 5.72
CA GLY A 45 -23.18 21.77 5.57
C GLY A 45 -24.36 22.54 4.99
N GLN A 46 -24.14 23.77 4.49
CA GLN A 46 -25.21 24.60 3.89
C GLN A 46 -25.57 24.16 2.47
N ARG A 47 -24.72 23.33 1.85
CA ARG A 47 -24.90 22.85 0.49
C ARG A 47 -24.49 21.38 0.40
N PRO A 48 -25.24 20.53 -0.32
CA PRO A 48 -24.85 19.14 -0.52
C PRO A 48 -23.52 19.05 -1.28
N GLY A 49 -22.62 18.21 -0.78
CA GLY A 49 -21.30 17.94 -1.35
C GLY A 49 -20.39 17.25 -0.33
N THR A 50 -19.29 16.68 -0.79
CA THR A 50 -18.27 16.09 0.08
C THR A 50 -17.46 17.22 0.71
N THR A 51 -17.45 17.26 2.04
CA THR A 51 -16.64 18.21 2.79
C THR A 51 -15.15 17.94 2.55
N SER A 52 -14.33 18.96 2.76
CA SER A 52 -12.88 18.86 2.65
C SER A 52 -12.31 17.82 3.62
N GLN A 53 -12.92 17.69 4.80
CA GLN A 53 -12.55 16.70 5.81
C GLN A 53 -12.90 15.28 5.34
N GLU A 54 -14.10 15.05 4.84
CA GLU A 54 -14.50 13.75 4.28
C GLU A 54 -13.64 13.36 3.09
N ALA A 55 -13.31 14.29 2.19
CA ALA A 55 -12.44 14.02 1.07
C ALA A 55 -11.01 13.64 1.50
N ALA A 56 -10.47 14.30 2.52
CA ALA A 56 -9.17 13.97 3.10
C ALA A 56 -9.20 12.57 3.75
N GLU A 57 -10.26 12.26 4.49
CA GLU A 57 -10.45 10.96 5.13
C GLU A 57 -10.61 9.84 4.11
N ILE A 58 -11.42 10.04 3.07
CA ILE A 58 -11.55 9.09 1.95
C ILE A 58 -10.19 8.84 1.29
N LYS A 59 -9.36 9.86 1.11
CA LYS A 59 -8.02 9.70 0.55
C LYS A 59 -7.12 8.88 1.48
N ARG A 60 -7.15 9.16 2.80
CA ARG A 60 -6.39 8.40 3.81
C ARG A 60 -6.81 6.93 3.82
N LEU A 61 -8.11 6.68 3.92
CA LEU A 61 -8.69 5.34 3.95
C LEU A 61 -8.42 4.57 2.65
N ARG A 62 -8.44 5.24 1.50
CA ARG A 62 -8.09 4.60 0.21
C ARG A 62 -6.61 4.21 0.16
N ALA A 63 -5.72 5.04 0.69
CA ALA A 63 -4.30 4.71 0.76
C ALA A 63 -4.05 3.52 1.68
N GLU A 64 -4.68 3.51 2.86
CA GLU A 64 -4.59 2.41 3.82
C GLU A 64 -5.16 1.10 3.25
N ASN A 65 -6.34 1.14 2.61
CA ASN A 65 -6.91 -0.02 1.95
C ASN A 65 -6.03 -0.56 0.81
N ALA A 66 -5.38 0.32 0.04
CA ALA A 66 -4.45 -0.12 -1.01
C ALA A 66 -3.23 -0.83 -0.43
N GLU A 67 -2.69 -0.34 0.70
CA GLU A 67 -1.59 -0.98 1.40
C GLU A 67 -2.00 -2.33 2.00
N LEU A 68 -3.14 -2.39 2.69
CA LEU A 68 -3.68 -3.63 3.26
C LEU A 68 -3.97 -4.68 2.18
N LYS A 69 -4.46 -4.27 1.01
CA LYS A 69 -4.65 -5.18 -0.11
C LYS A 69 -3.32 -5.72 -0.63
N ARG A 70 -2.29 -4.88 -0.78
CA ARG A 70 -0.94 -5.33 -1.16
C ARG A 70 -0.37 -6.31 -0.13
N ALA A 71 -0.50 -6.01 1.16
CA ALA A 71 -0.03 -6.89 2.23
C ALA A 71 -0.77 -8.24 2.21
N ASN A 72 -2.08 -8.24 2.00
CA ASN A 72 -2.85 -9.49 1.86
C ASN A 72 -2.43 -10.32 0.65
N GLU A 73 -2.17 -9.71 -0.49
CA GLU A 73 -1.68 -10.44 -1.66
C GLU A 73 -0.28 -11.02 -1.42
N ILE A 74 0.60 -10.30 -0.71
CA ILE A 74 1.90 -10.82 -0.25
C ILE A 74 1.70 -12.06 0.64
N LEU A 75 0.81 -11.99 1.62
CA LEU A 75 0.57 -13.09 2.55
C LEU A 75 -0.07 -14.29 1.86
N LYS A 76 -1.03 -14.08 0.94
CA LYS A 76 -1.61 -15.16 0.13
C LYS A 76 -0.55 -15.85 -0.73
N ALA A 77 0.30 -15.06 -1.38
CA ALA A 77 1.42 -15.60 -2.17
C ALA A 77 2.38 -16.39 -1.28
N ALA A 78 2.74 -15.86 -0.10
CA ALA A 78 3.59 -16.55 0.86
C ALA A 78 2.97 -17.88 1.33
N SER A 79 1.68 -17.89 1.70
CA SER A 79 0.98 -19.11 2.11
C SER A 79 0.93 -20.16 1.01
N ALA A 80 0.72 -19.77 -0.25
CA ALA A 80 0.76 -20.69 -1.39
C ALA A 80 2.16 -21.31 -1.58
N LEU A 81 3.23 -20.55 -1.32
CA LEU A 81 4.59 -21.05 -1.36
C LEU A 81 4.85 -22.07 -0.25
N PHE A 82 4.45 -21.76 0.98
CA PHE A 82 4.63 -22.68 2.12
C PHE A 82 3.82 -23.97 1.96
N ALA A 83 2.58 -23.90 1.46
CA ALA A 83 1.77 -25.08 1.18
C ALA A 83 2.44 -25.99 0.12
N ALA A 84 2.99 -25.41 -0.94
CA ALA A 84 3.70 -26.16 -1.97
C ALA A 84 5.04 -26.77 -1.50
N GLU A 85 5.65 -26.18 -0.46
CA GLU A 85 6.89 -26.68 0.15
C GLU A 85 6.61 -27.85 1.12
N LEU A 86 5.45 -27.85 1.79
CA LEU A 86 5.00 -28.95 2.65
C LEU A 86 4.69 -30.25 1.87
N ASP A 87 4.14 -30.14 0.66
CA ASP A 87 3.87 -31.30 -0.21
C ASP A 87 5.14 -31.93 -0.84
N ARG A 88 6.31 -31.29 -0.71
CA ARG A 88 7.60 -31.80 -1.20
C ARG A 88 8.71 -31.56 -0.17
N PRO A 89 8.82 -32.41 0.88
CA PRO A 89 9.67 -32.15 2.04
C PRO A 89 11.20 -32.14 1.80
N HIS A 90 11.70 -32.15 0.55
CA HIS A 90 13.11 -32.41 0.29
C HIS A 90 13.82 -31.62 -0.81
N LYS A 91 13.23 -30.58 -1.43
CA LYS A 91 14.00 -29.70 -2.33
C LYS A 91 14.35 -28.38 -1.67
N ARG A 92 15.47 -28.38 -0.94
CA ARG A 92 16.17 -27.19 -0.39
C ARG A 92 16.57 -26.13 -1.44
N SER A 93 16.18 -26.28 -2.70
CA SER A 93 16.47 -25.34 -3.78
C SER A 93 15.27 -24.47 -4.20
N CYS A 94 14.14 -24.52 -3.49
CA CYS A 94 12.94 -23.78 -3.93
C CYS A 94 12.80 -22.37 -3.33
N VAL A 95 13.51 -22.07 -2.24
CA VAL A 95 13.48 -20.74 -1.59
C VAL A 95 13.88 -19.61 -2.57
N HIS A 96 14.69 -19.93 -3.58
CA HIS A 96 15.11 -18.96 -4.61
C HIS A 96 14.14 -18.85 -5.80
N ARG A 97 13.37 -19.91 -6.14
CA ARG A 97 12.78 -20.03 -7.49
C ARG A 97 11.46 -19.27 -7.68
N ARG A 98 10.85 -18.73 -6.62
CA ARG A 98 9.48 -18.19 -6.75
C ARG A 98 9.15 -16.98 -5.88
N VAL A 99 10.16 -16.26 -5.40
CA VAL A 99 10.00 -14.85 -4.96
C VAL A 99 9.84 -13.90 -6.17
N GLN A 100 9.81 -14.44 -7.40
CA GLN A 100 9.52 -13.71 -8.64
C GLN A 100 8.02 -13.42 -8.89
N ALA A 101 7.14 -13.53 -7.89
CA ALA A 101 5.73 -13.15 -8.03
C ALA A 101 5.52 -11.61 -8.05
N GLY A 102 6.41 -10.86 -8.69
CA GLY A 102 6.27 -9.41 -8.92
C GLY A 102 6.49 -8.51 -7.69
N PHE A 103 6.66 -9.07 -6.48
CA PHE A 103 6.92 -8.30 -5.27
C PHE A 103 8.41 -8.37 -4.91
N GLY A 104 9.02 -7.21 -4.65
CA GLY A 104 10.37 -7.18 -4.08
C GLY A 104 10.43 -7.88 -2.72
N VAL A 105 11.60 -8.39 -2.35
CA VAL A 105 11.83 -9.10 -1.07
C VAL A 105 11.53 -8.22 0.14
N GLU A 106 11.86 -6.93 0.06
CA GLU A 106 11.76 -6.00 1.18
C GLU A 106 10.30 -5.75 1.64
N PRO A 107 9.32 -5.50 0.75
CA PRO A 107 7.89 -5.52 1.11
C PRO A 107 7.45 -6.79 1.83
N ILE A 108 7.93 -7.96 1.38
CA ILE A 108 7.58 -9.25 1.97
C ILE A 108 8.14 -9.34 3.39
N CYS A 109 9.42 -9.07 3.59
CA CYS A 109 10.07 -9.06 4.90
C CYS A 109 9.43 -8.05 5.86
N ARG A 110 9.01 -6.88 5.37
CA ARG A 110 8.32 -5.85 6.17
C ARG A 110 6.97 -6.32 6.67
N VAL A 111 6.14 -6.89 5.80
CA VAL A 111 4.82 -7.43 6.16
C VAL A 111 4.96 -8.58 7.16
N LEU A 112 5.86 -9.54 6.89
CA LEU A 112 6.09 -10.68 7.79
C LEU A 112 6.59 -10.23 9.17
N THR A 113 7.48 -9.23 9.22
CA THR A 113 7.96 -8.63 10.48
C THR A 113 6.83 -7.97 11.26
N GLY A 114 5.92 -7.25 10.58
CA GLY A 114 4.72 -6.69 11.18
C GLY A 114 3.77 -7.74 11.77
N HIS A 115 3.76 -8.96 11.23
CA HIS A 115 3.00 -10.10 11.73
C HIS A 115 3.78 -11.00 12.72
N GLY A 116 4.93 -10.54 13.23
CA GLY A 116 5.70 -11.23 14.28
C GLY A 116 6.79 -12.17 13.80
N LEU A 117 6.96 -12.35 12.48
CA LEU A 117 8.04 -13.12 11.87
C LEU A 117 9.22 -12.18 11.57
N LYS A 118 10.16 -12.05 12.52
CA LYS A 118 11.34 -11.17 12.41
C LYS A 118 12.36 -11.71 11.40
N ILE A 119 12.09 -11.52 10.12
CA ILE A 119 12.97 -11.92 9.01
C ILE A 119 13.53 -10.65 8.39
N ALA A 120 14.83 -10.41 8.57
CA ALA A 120 15.52 -9.30 7.92
C ALA A 120 15.85 -9.63 6.46
N THR A 121 15.83 -8.63 5.59
CA THR A 121 16.19 -8.74 4.17
C THR A 121 17.62 -9.28 3.99
N SER A 122 18.55 -8.86 4.85
CA SER A 122 19.92 -9.35 4.86
C SER A 122 20.00 -10.85 5.16
N THR A 123 19.23 -11.32 6.14
CA THR A 123 19.14 -12.75 6.49
C THR A 123 18.57 -13.57 5.33
N TYR A 124 17.57 -13.03 4.61
CA TYR A 124 17.02 -13.66 3.41
C TYR A 124 18.10 -13.85 2.34
N TYR A 125 18.83 -12.78 1.96
CA TYR A 125 19.88 -12.90 0.95
C TYR A 125 21.06 -13.75 1.41
N ALA A 126 21.44 -13.66 2.69
CA ALA A 126 22.47 -14.52 3.27
C ALA A 126 22.10 -16.01 3.20
N ALA A 127 20.84 -16.36 3.47
CA ALA A 127 20.35 -17.73 3.31
C ALA A 127 20.23 -18.13 1.83
N SER A 128 19.76 -17.22 0.97
CA SER A 128 19.56 -17.46 -0.46
C SER A 128 20.86 -17.65 -1.24
N HIS A 129 21.96 -17.04 -0.80
CA HIS A 129 23.28 -17.16 -1.42
C HIS A 129 24.21 -18.10 -0.65
N ARG A 130 23.70 -18.81 0.36
CA ARG A 130 24.52 -19.75 1.13
C ARG A 130 24.84 -20.97 0.29
N GLU A 131 26.12 -21.32 0.23
CA GLU A 131 26.53 -22.58 -0.40
C GLU A 131 25.95 -23.80 0.35
N PRO A 132 25.61 -24.87 -0.36
CA PRO A 132 25.12 -26.09 0.26
C PRO A 132 26.11 -26.67 1.27
N SER A 133 25.63 -26.99 2.46
CA SER A 133 26.45 -27.68 3.46
C SER A 133 26.86 -29.08 2.98
N ALA A 134 28.01 -29.58 3.43
CA ALA A 134 28.50 -30.92 3.09
C ALA A 134 27.48 -32.05 3.37
N ARG A 135 26.67 -31.91 4.43
CA ARG A 135 25.58 -32.85 4.73
C ARG A 135 24.47 -32.80 3.65
N ALA A 136 24.10 -31.61 3.21
CA ALA A 136 23.07 -31.45 2.19
C ALA A 136 23.49 -32.05 0.83
N LEU A 137 24.77 -31.94 0.47
CA LEU A 137 25.31 -32.59 -0.73
C LEU A 137 25.23 -34.13 -0.63
N ARG A 138 25.64 -34.69 0.52
CA ARG A 138 25.53 -36.14 0.78
C ARG A 138 24.09 -36.63 0.77
N ASP A 139 23.17 -35.90 1.39
CA ASP A 139 21.75 -36.28 1.41
C ASP A 139 21.15 -36.28 -0.02
N GLU A 140 21.57 -35.36 -0.89
CA GLU A 140 21.15 -35.34 -2.30
C GLU A 140 21.68 -36.53 -3.09
N GLU A 141 22.93 -36.94 -2.86
CA GLU A 141 23.50 -38.16 -3.43
C GLU A 141 22.68 -39.39 -2.97
N MET A 142 22.43 -39.48 -1.66
CA MET A 142 21.69 -40.59 -1.05
C MET A 142 20.27 -40.71 -1.60
N LYS A 143 19.59 -39.58 -1.86
CA LYS A 143 18.24 -39.60 -2.44
C LYS A 143 18.21 -40.18 -3.85
N LYS A 144 19.21 -39.90 -4.69
CA LYS A 144 19.30 -40.48 -6.04
C LYS A 144 19.44 -41.99 -5.96
N GLU A 145 20.25 -42.44 -5.01
CA GLU A 145 20.48 -43.86 -4.74
C GLU A 145 19.19 -44.56 -4.25
N ILE A 146 18.50 -43.96 -3.28
CA ILE A 146 17.22 -44.49 -2.77
C ILE A 146 16.17 -44.53 -3.89
N ALA A 147 16.09 -43.49 -4.73
CA ALA A 147 15.15 -43.45 -5.85
C ALA A 147 15.43 -44.54 -6.90
N ARG A 148 16.71 -44.81 -7.18
CA ARG A 148 17.13 -45.91 -8.06
C ARG A 148 16.70 -47.26 -7.51
N VAL A 149 17.04 -47.56 -6.25
CA VAL A 149 16.67 -48.82 -5.59
C VAL A 149 15.15 -49.02 -5.54
N HIS A 150 14.37 -47.95 -5.36
CA HIS A 150 12.91 -48.03 -5.40
C HIS A 150 12.35 -48.24 -6.82
N GLN A 151 13.06 -47.86 -7.89
CA GLN A 151 12.63 -48.14 -9.26
C GLN A 151 12.97 -49.56 -9.71
N ASP A 152 14.01 -50.15 -9.12
CA ASP A 152 14.50 -51.50 -9.43
C ASP A 152 13.77 -52.61 -8.64
N ASN A 153 12.93 -52.25 -7.66
CA ASN A 153 12.10 -53.14 -6.83
C ASN A 153 10.63 -53.05 -7.24
#